data_AF-A0A7F8Q3M1-F1
#
_entry.id   AF-A0A7F8Q3M1-F1
#
_cell.length_a   1.000
_cell.length_b   1.000
_cell.length_c   1.000
_cell.angle_alpha   90.00
_cell.angle_beta   90.00
_cell.angle_gamma   90.00
#
_symmetry.space_group_name_H-M   'P 1'
#
loop_
_entity.id
_entity.type
_entity.pdbx_description
1 polymer ?
#
loop_
_entity_poly.entity_id
_entity_poly.type
_entity_poly.pdbx_seq_one_letter_code
_entity_poly.pdbx_strand_id
1 'polypeptide(L)'
;MRNCDHILYQALVEILIPDVLRPVPSTLTQAIRNFAKSLEGWLTNAMRDFPQQVIQTKVGVVSAFAQTLRRYTSLNHLAQAARAVLQNTSQINQMLSDLNRVDFANVQEQASWVCQCEESMVQRLEQDFKLTLQQQSSLDQWASWLDNVVTQVLKQHAGSPSFPKAARQFLLKWSFYSSMVIRDLTLRSAASFGSFHLIRLLYDEYMFYLVEHRVAEATGETPIAVMGEFNDLASLSLTLLDKDDLREDRGREANSDARSLGEPLVKRERSDPNHSLQGI
;
A
#
# COMPACT_ATOMS: atom_id res chain seq x y z
N MET A 1 -18.31 23.26 3.06
CA MET A 1 -16.92 23.64 3.42
C MET A 1 -15.94 22.57 2.97
N ARG A 2 -16.04 21.32 3.47
CA ARG A 2 -15.14 20.21 3.06
C ARG A 2 -15.06 19.98 1.55
N ASN A 3 -16.19 19.97 0.84
CA ASN A 3 -16.20 19.72 -0.61
C ASN A 3 -15.40 20.78 -1.41
N CYS A 4 -15.54 22.07 -1.08
CA CYS A 4 -14.75 23.13 -1.71
C CYS A 4 -13.25 22.94 -1.49
N ASP A 5 -12.85 22.53 -0.27
CA ASP A 5 -11.45 22.25 0.05
C ASP A 5 -10.94 21.01 -0.72
N HIS A 6 -11.75 19.96 -0.83
CA HIS A 6 -11.41 18.77 -1.64
C HIS A 6 -11.19 19.10 -3.11
N ILE A 7 -12.06 19.92 -3.72
CA ILE A 7 -11.91 20.35 -5.11
C ILE A 7 -10.63 21.19 -5.28
N LEU A 8 -10.39 22.15 -4.38
CA LEU A 8 -9.19 22.98 -4.42
C LEU A 8 -7.93 22.13 -4.31
N TYR A 9 -7.86 21.24 -3.34
CA TYR A 9 -6.69 20.40 -3.11
C TYR A 9 -6.49 19.37 -4.21
N GLN A 10 -7.56 18.84 -4.79
CA GLN A 10 -7.47 17.94 -5.95
C GLN A 10 -6.84 18.67 -7.15
N ALA A 11 -7.30 19.88 -7.46
CA ALA A 11 -6.72 20.69 -8.53
C ALA A 11 -5.22 20.98 -8.28
N LEU A 12 -4.82 21.24 -7.03
CA LEU A 12 -3.41 21.41 -6.69
C LEU A 12 -2.59 20.13 -6.89
N VAL A 13 -3.13 18.96 -6.56
CA VAL A 13 -2.46 17.68 -6.83
C VAL A 13 -2.22 17.51 -8.34
N GLU A 14 -3.23 17.77 -9.17
CA GLU A 14 -3.15 17.63 -10.63
C GLU A 14 -2.17 18.62 -11.26
N ILE A 15 -2.01 19.82 -10.68
CA ILE A 15 -1.00 20.79 -11.13
C ILE A 15 0.41 20.36 -10.72
N LEU A 16 0.57 19.89 -9.48
CA LEU A 16 1.88 19.54 -8.92
C LEU A 16 2.42 18.21 -9.46
N ILE A 17 1.54 17.25 -9.71
CA ILE A 17 1.86 15.88 -10.14
C ILE A 17 0.85 15.47 -11.23
N PRO A 18 0.98 16.02 -12.45
CA PRO A 18 0.00 15.79 -13.53
C PRO A 18 -0.01 14.35 -14.05
N ASP A 19 1.13 13.65 -13.94
CA ASP A 19 1.26 12.25 -14.34
C ASP A 19 2.23 11.53 -13.40
N VAL A 20 1.70 10.58 -12.64
CA VAL A 20 2.48 9.79 -11.66
C VAL A 20 3.54 8.91 -12.31
N LEU A 21 3.49 8.64 -13.61
CA LEU A 21 4.47 7.81 -14.33
C LEU A 21 5.59 8.63 -15.00
N ARG A 22 5.41 9.95 -15.16
CA ARG A 22 6.39 10.83 -15.83
C ARG A 22 7.46 11.30 -14.86
N PRO A 23 8.73 11.39 -15.27
CA PRO A 23 9.78 11.89 -14.38
C PRO A 23 9.45 13.29 -13.86
N VAL A 24 9.46 13.46 -12.53
CA VAL A 24 9.35 14.76 -11.87
C VAL A 24 10.74 15.20 -11.40
N PRO A 25 11.16 16.47 -11.62
CA PRO A 25 12.44 16.96 -11.14
C PRO A 25 12.61 16.71 -9.63
N SER A 26 13.77 16.18 -9.21
CA SER A 26 14.02 15.80 -7.82
C SER A 26 13.85 16.97 -6.83
N THR A 27 14.23 18.17 -7.26
CA THR A 27 14.04 19.41 -6.50
C THR A 27 12.57 19.73 -6.26
N LEU A 28 11.72 19.56 -7.29
CA LEU A 28 10.27 19.75 -7.17
C LEU A 28 9.65 18.67 -6.28
N THR A 29 10.03 17.41 -6.46
CA THR A 29 9.56 16.30 -5.60
C THR A 29 9.89 16.54 -4.13
N GLN A 30 11.11 17.01 -3.83
CA GLN A 30 11.51 17.32 -2.45
C GLN A 30 10.73 18.52 -1.89
N ALA A 31 10.50 19.56 -2.71
CA ALA A 31 9.68 20.70 -2.30
C ALA A 31 8.25 20.29 -1.97
N ILE A 32 7.62 19.45 -2.81
CA ILE A 32 6.27 18.90 -2.57
C ILE A 32 6.24 18.09 -1.27
N ARG A 33 7.22 17.20 -1.04
CA ARG A 33 7.30 16.38 0.18
C ARG A 33 7.50 17.22 1.44
N ASN A 34 8.35 18.23 1.39
CA ASN A 34 8.57 19.15 2.51
C ASN A 34 7.30 19.96 2.81
N PHE A 35 6.64 20.49 1.76
CA PHE A 35 5.37 21.18 1.88
C PHE A 35 4.31 20.29 2.55
N ALA A 36 4.12 19.06 2.04
CA ALA A 36 3.16 18.11 2.60
C ALA A 36 3.44 17.77 4.07
N LYS A 37 4.72 17.65 4.48
CA LYS A 37 5.10 17.37 5.87
C LYS A 37 4.73 18.50 6.84
N SER A 38 4.80 19.76 6.39
CA SER A 38 4.61 20.92 7.26
C SER A 38 3.20 21.51 7.22
N LEU A 39 2.43 21.21 6.17
CA LEU A 39 1.14 21.83 5.87
C LEU A 39 0.13 21.74 7.03
N GLU A 40 0.01 20.58 7.66
CA GLU A 40 -0.94 20.36 8.75
C GLU A 40 -0.64 21.25 9.97
N GLY A 41 0.63 21.31 10.37
CA GLY A 41 1.08 22.16 11.47
C GLY A 41 0.93 23.65 11.18
N TRP A 42 1.21 24.06 9.93
CA TRP A 42 1.00 25.45 9.51
C TRP A 42 -0.47 25.85 9.57
N LEU A 43 -1.38 25.00 9.09
CA LEU A 43 -2.81 25.29 9.14
C LEU A 43 -3.34 25.33 10.58
N THR A 44 -2.95 24.34 11.40
CA THR A 44 -3.37 24.27 12.80
C THR A 44 -2.96 25.53 13.57
N ASN A 45 -1.73 25.98 13.38
CA ASN A 45 -1.21 27.19 14.02
C ASN A 45 -1.91 28.46 13.51
N ALA A 46 -2.15 28.56 12.20
CA ALA A 46 -2.83 29.71 11.60
C ALA A 46 -4.29 29.83 12.05
N MET A 47 -4.92 28.72 12.43
CA MET A 47 -6.31 28.66 12.86
C MET A 47 -6.48 28.59 14.39
N ARG A 48 -5.43 28.78 15.18
CA ARG A 48 -5.45 28.55 16.65
C ARG A 48 -6.57 29.29 17.40
N ASP A 49 -6.99 30.44 16.87
CA ASP A 49 -7.98 31.33 17.48
C ASP A 49 -9.42 31.04 16.99
N PHE A 50 -9.62 29.99 16.18
CA PHE A 50 -10.92 29.56 15.66
C PHE A 50 -11.55 28.44 16.52
N PRO A 51 -12.88 28.20 16.38
CA PRO A 51 -13.52 27.08 17.06
C PRO A 51 -12.90 25.73 16.70
N GLN A 52 -12.63 24.90 17.71
CA GLN A 52 -11.94 23.61 17.56
C GLN A 52 -12.57 22.69 16.51
N GLN A 53 -13.89 22.64 16.42
CA GLN A 53 -14.60 21.82 15.42
C GLN A 53 -14.28 22.25 13.97
N VAL A 54 -14.06 23.55 13.75
CA VAL A 54 -13.68 24.09 12.43
C VAL A 54 -12.23 23.72 12.12
N ILE A 55 -11.33 23.84 13.10
CA ILE A 55 -9.92 23.43 12.97
C ILE A 55 -9.84 21.95 12.61
N GLN A 56 -10.50 21.07 13.38
CA GLN A 56 -10.51 19.62 13.14
C GLN A 56 -11.01 19.28 11.73
N THR A 57 -12.07 19.95 11.26
CA THR A 57 -12.60 19.73 9.91
C THR A 57 -11.61 20.16 8.83
N LYS A 58 -10.97 21.32 8.97
CA LYS A 58 -9.99 21.81 7.99
C LYS A 58 -8.71 20.97 7.99
N VAL A 59 -8.23 20.62 9.17
CA VAL A 59 -7.07 19.75 9.36
C VAL A 59 -7.31 18.40 8.71
N GLY A 60 -8.46 17.75 8.92
CA GLY A 60 -8.75 16.45 8.29
C GLY A 60 -8.63 16.48 6.76
N VAL A 61 -9.17 17.51 6.11
CA VAL A 61 -9.08 17.66 4.64
C VAL A 61 -7.65 17.96 4.19
N VAL A 62 -6.90 18.77 4.94
CA VAL A 62 -5.48 19.05 4.67
C VAL A 62 -4.60 17.83 4.88
N SER A 63 -4.86 17.00 5.89
CA SER A 63 -4.13 15.76 6.15
C SER A 63 -4.32 14.78 5.00
N ALA A 64 -5.54 14.67 4.45
CA ALA A 64 -5.81 13.87 3.26
C ALA A 64 -5.01 14.38 2.05
N PHE A 65 -5.02 15.68 1.78
CA PHE A 65 -4.23 16.29 0.71
C PHE A 65 -2.71 16.05 0.87
N ALA A 66 -2.16 16.29 2.07
CA ALA A 66 -0.75 16.04 2.38
C ALA A 66 -0.38 14.55 2.22
N GLN A 67 -1.29 13.64 2.56
CA GLN A 67 -1.11 12.21 2.36
C GLN A 67 -1.12 11.84 0.87
N THR A 68 -2.02 12.42 0.07
CA THR A 68 -2.06 12.21 -1.39
C THR A 68 -0.76 12.67 -2.07
N LEU A 69 -0.24 13.85 -1.72
CA LEU A 69 1.04 14.33 -2.23
C LEU A 69 2.20 13.37 -1.91
N ARG A 70 2.24 12.84 -0.68
CA ARG A 70 3.26 11.85 -0.27
C ARG A 70 3.13 10.55 -1.06
N ARG A 71 1.91 10.04 -1.22
CA ARG A 71 1.63 8.83 -1.99
C ARG A 71 2.02 8.98 -3.46
N TYR A 72 1.55 10.03 -4.13
CA TYR A 72 1.79 10.22 -5.56
C TYR A 72 3.28 10.49 -5.87
N THR A 73 4.00 11.23 -5.01
CA THR A 73 5.46 11.36 -5.17
C THR A 73 6.20 10.05 -4.91
N SER A 74 5.68 9.16 -4.06
CA SER A 74 6.27 7.85 -3.79
C SER A 74 6.01 6.86 -4.95
N LEU A 75 4.78 6.85 -5.46
CA LEU A 75 4.42 6.15 -6.69
C LEU A 75 5.27 6.62 -7.88
N ASN A 76 5.50 7.92 -8.01
CA ASN A 76 6.36 8.46 -9.06
C ASN A 76 7.80 7.94 -8.96
N HIS A 77 8.35 7.90 -7.75
CA HIS A 77 9.67 7.35 -7.51
C HIS A 77 9.76 5.86 -7.87
N LEU A 78 8.75 5.05 -7.48
CA LEU A 78 8.65 3.64 -7.85
C LEU A 78 8.57 3.48 -9.37
N ALA A 79 7.78 4.32 -10.05
CA ALA A 79 7.66 4.31 -11.50
C ALA A 79 9.01 4.55 -12.19
N GLN A 80 9.82 5.50 -11.71
CA GLN A 80 11.15 5.76 -12.27
C GLN A 80 12.12 4.60 -12.03
N ALA A 81 12.10 4.02 -10.83
CA ALA A 81 12.93 2.85 -10.53
C ALA A 81 12.54 1.64 -11.39
N ALA A 82 11.24 1.37 -11.55
CA ALA A 82 10.76 0.28 -12.39
C ALA A 82 11.07 0.50 -13.87
N ARG A 83 11.03 1.74 -14.36
CA ARG A 83 11.41 2.07 -15.74
C ARG A 83 12.85 1.62 -16.06
N ALA A 84 13.78 1.76 -15.12
CA ALA A 84 15.16 1.28 -15.29
C ALA A 84 15.24 -0.25 -15.42
N VAL A 85 14.40 -0.99 -14.68
CA VAL A 85 14.29 -2.46 -14.80
C VAL A 85 13.69 -2.85 -16.14
N LEU A 86 12.58 -2.22 -16.54
CA LEU A 86 11.86 -2.50 -17.78
C LEU A 86 12.59 -2.08 -19.06
N GLN A 87 13.69 -1.33 -18.94
CA GLN A 87 14.58 -0.99 -20.06
C GLN A 87 15.81 -1.92 -20.13
N ASN A 88 15.96 -2.84 -19.18
CA ASN A 88 17.08 -3.76 -19.13
C ASN A 88 16.69 -5.14 -19.67
N THR A 89 16.99 -5.38 -20.95
CA THR A 89 16.70 -6.64 -21.66
C THR A 89 17.23 -7.89 -20.94
N SER A 90 18.43 -7.82 -20.36
CA SER A 90 19.01 -8.95 -19.62
C SER A 90 18.19 -9.28 -18.37
N GLN A 91 17.79 -8.25 -17.61
CA GLN A 91 16.92 -8.41 -16.45
C GLN A 91 15.55 -8.97 -16.85
N ILE A 92 14.96 -8.48 -17.94
CA ILE A 92 13.67 -8.99 -18.45
C ILE A 92 13.77 -10.48 -18.79
N ASN A 93 14.82 -10.90 -19.50
CA ASN A 93 15.02 -12.31 -19.85
C ASN A 93 15.19 -13.18 -18.60
N GLN A 94 15.92 -12.70 -17.59
CA GLN A 94 16.05 -13.38 -16.31
C GLN A 94 14.70 -13.47 -15.58
N MET A 95 13.93 -12.39 -15.57
CA MET A 95 12.58 -12.36 -14.99
C MET A 95 11.66 -13.38 -15.67
N LEU A 96 11.68 -13.47 -17.00
CA LEU A 96 10.90 -14.47 -17.74
C LEU A 96 11.30 -15.91 -17.39
N SER A 97 12.60 -16.17 -17.30
CA SER A 97 13.12 -17.48 -16.88
C SER A 97 12.64 -17.86 -15.49
N ASP A 98 12.76 -16.95 -14.52
CA ASP A 98 12.33 -17.18 -13.14
C ASP A 98 10.80 -17.31 -13.03
N LEU A 99 10.03 -16.50 -13.78
CA LEU A 99 8.57 -16.56 -13.80
C LEU A 99 8.05 -17.90 -14.33
N ASN A 100 8.71 -18.47 -15.35
CA ASN A 100 8.32 -19.77 -15.90
C ASN A 100 8.57 -20.93 -14.92
N ARG A 101 9.32 -20.70 -13.84
CA ARG A 101 9.57 -21.68 -12.78
C ARG A 101 8.58 -21.56 -11.62
N VAL A 102 7.77 -20.51 -11.58
CA VAL A 102 6.72 -20.34 -10.56
C VAL A 102 5.64 -21.40 -10.76
N ASP A 103 5.24 -22.04 -9.67
CA ASP A 103 4.15 -23.03 -9.69
C ASP A 103 2.80 -22.32 -9.59
N PHE A 104 2.33 -21.82 -10.74
CA PHE A 104 1.04 -21.14 -10.83
C PHE A 104 -0.15 -22.04 -10.51
N ALA A 105 -0.04 -23.36 -10.68
CA ALA A 105 -1.10 -24.28 -10.31
C ALA A 105 -1.30 -24.30 -8.79
N ASN A 106 -0.22 -24.45 -8.02
CA ASN A 106 -0.28 -24.39 -6.57
C ASN A 106 -0.65 -22.99 -6.05
N VAL A 107 -0.14 -21.92 -6.68
CA VAL A 107 -0.57 -20.54 -6.33
C VAL A 107 -2.08 -20.39 -6.53
N GLN A 108 -2.62 -20.84 -7.66
CA GLN A 108 -4.04 -20.76 -7.98
C GLN A 108 -4.90 -21.61 -7.05
N GLU A 109 -4.48 -22.83 -6.72
CA GLU A 109 -5.21 -23.72 -5.80
C GLU A 109 -5.39 -23.07 -4.42
N GLN A 110 -4.29 -22.60 -3.84
CA GLN A 110 -4.32 -21.94 -2.53
C GLN A 110 -5.05 -20.59 -2.59
N ALA A 111 -4.91 -19.84 -3.68
CA ALA A 111 -5.59 -18.56 -3.84
C ALA A 111 -7.10 -18.73 -4.00
N SER A 112 -7.54 -19.71 -4.78
CA SER A 112 -8.97 -20.00 -5.00
C SER A 112 -9.70 -20.25 -3.69
N TRP A 113 -9.08 -21.00 -2.76
CA TRP A 113 -9.65 -21.26 -1.43
C TRP A 113 -9.89 -19.99 -0.61
N VAL A 114 -9.01 -18.99 -0.71
CA VAL A 114 -9.05 -17.77 0.12
C VAL A 114 -9.78 -16.62 -0.55
N CYS A 115 -9.38 -16.26 -1.77
CA CYS A 115 -9.87 -15.09 -2.48
C CYS A 115 -11.07 -15.37 -3.39
N GLN A 116 -11.37 -16.65 -3.68
CA GLN A 116 -12.39 -17.04 -4.66
C GLN A 116 -12.21 -16.24 -5.97
N CYS A 117 -10.98 -16.22 -6.45
CA CYS A 117 -10.63 -15.55 -7.69
C CYS A 117 -11.08 -16.43 -8.87
N GLU A 118 -11.67 -15.82 -9.91
CA GLU A 118 -12.10 -16.57 -11.10
C GLU A 118 -10.87 -17.13 -11.82
N GLU A 119 -10.82 -18.45 -12.00
CA GLU A 119 -9.66 -19.13 -12.59
C GLU A 119 -9.33 -18.62 -13.99
N SER A 120 -10.35 -18.41 -14.83
CA SER A 120 -10.18 -17.92 -16.21
C SER A 120 -9.54 -16.53 -16.25
N MET A 121 -9.89 -15.67 -15.28
CA MET A 121 -9.33 -14.33 -15.15
C MET A 121 -7.88 -14.40 -14.70
N VAL A 122 -7.56 -15.22 -13.70
CA VAL A 122 -6.20 -15.38 -13.20
C VAL A 122 -5.26 -15.92 -14.29
N GLN A 123 -5.68 -16.97 -15.00
CA GLN A 123 -4.91 -17.54 -16.10
C GLN A 123 -4.65 -16.51 -17.21
N ARG A 124 -5.66 -15.68 -17.54
CA ARG A 124 -5.49 -14.58 -18.49
C ARG A 124 -4.48 -13.54 -17.99
N LEU A 125 -4.56 -13.13 -16.73
CA LEU A 125 -3.62 -12.17 -16.15
C LEU A 125 -2.17 -12.69 -16.16
N GLU A 126 -1.98 -13.98 -15.85
CA GLU A 126 -0.68 -14.63 -15.95
C GLU A 126 -0.14 -14.61 -17.38
N GLN A 127 -0.97 -15.01 -18.35
CA GLN A 127 -0.61 -15.05 -19.76
C GLN A 127 -0.27 -13.64 -20.29
N ASP A 128 -1.10 -12.65 -19.98
CA ASP A 128 -0.90 -11.27 -20.38
C ASP A 128 0.37 -10.69 -19.77
N PHE A 129 0.64 -10.98 -18.49
CA PHE A 129 1.86 -10.54 -17.82
C PHE A 129 3.10 -11.13 -18.52
N LYS A 130 3.09 -12.44 -18.79
CA LYS A 130 4.18 -13.12 -19.53
C LYS A 130 4.39 -12.51 -20.91
N LEU A 131 3.31 -12.28 -21.66
CA LEU A 131 3.37 -11.68 -23.00
C LEU A 131 3.91 -10.26 -22.96
N THR A 132 3.41 -9.42 -22.04
CA THR A 132 3.82 -8.01 -21.90
C THR A 132 5.30 -7.90 -21.55
N LEU A 133 5.79 -8.82 -20.70
CA LEU A 133 7.21 -8.92 -20.34
C LEU A 133 8.06 -9.41 -21.52
N GLN A 134 7.61 -10.42 -22.28
CA GLN A 134 8.28 -10.92 -23.49
C GLN A 134 8.42 -9.85 -24.57
N GLN A 135 7.40 -9.00 -24.73
CA GLN A 135 7.40 -7.90 -25.68
C GLN A 135 8.33 -6.74 -25.27
N GLN A 136 8.96 -6.80 -24.08
CA GLN A 136 9.77 -5.72 -23.52
C GLN A 136 9.01 -4.39 -23.50
N SER A 137 7.74 -4.46 -23.10
CA SER A 137 6.83 -3.33 -23.13
C SER A 137 7.29 -2.19 -22.23
N SER A 138 7.08 -0.96 -22.69
CA SER A 138 7.34 0.26 -21.92
C SER A 138 6.45 0.35 -20.67
N LEU A 139 6.87 1.16 -19.70
CA LEU A 139 6.09 1.40 -18.48
C LEU A 139 4.67 1.90 -18.78
N ASP A 140 4.49 2.74 -19.80
CA ASP A 140 3.19 3.26 -20.23
C ASP A 140 2.27 2.15 -20.76
N GLN A 141 2.82 1.15 -21.45
CA GLN A 141 2.06 -0.03 -21.90
C GLN A 141 1.67 -0.93 -20.72
N TRP A 142 2.55 -1.12 -19.73
CA TRP A 142 2.21 -1.82 -18.50
C TRP A 142 1.10 -1.12 -17.72
N ALA A 143 1.17 0.21 -17.61
CA ALA A 143 0.14 1.01 -16.98
C ALA A 143 -1.21 0.87 -17.71
N SER A 144 -1.20 0.91 -19.04
CA SER A 144 -2.39 0.67 -19.86
C SER A 144 -2.98 -0.74 -19.66
N TRP A 145 -2.13 -1.75 -19.49
CA TRP A 145 -2.59 -3.10 -19.15
C TRP A 145 -3.26 -3.15 -17.78
N LEU A 146 -2.65 -2.58 -16.74
CA LEU A 146 -3.23 -2.53 -15.39
C LEU A 146 -4.57 -1.77 -15.37
N ASP A 147 -4.66 -0.65 -16.10
CA ASP A 147 -5.91 0.10 -16.27
C ASP A 147 -7.02 -0.77 -16.90
N ASN A 148 -6.68 -1.55 -17.92
CA ASN A 148 -7.61 -2.50 -18.54
C ASN A 148 -8.04 -3.60 -17.56
N VAL A 149 -7.15 -4.10 -16.71
CA VAL A 149 -7.48 -5.07 -15.66
C VAL A 149 -8.53 -4.49 -14.70
N VAL A 150 -8.28 -3.30 -14.15
CA VAL A 150 -9.23 -2.62 -13.25
C VAL A 150 -10.58 -2.41 -13.95
N THR A 151 -10.54 -1.94 -15.20
CA THR A 151 -11.74 -1.72 -16.01
C THR A 151 -12.57 -2.98 -16.17
N GLN A 152 -11.95 -4.11 -16.55
CA GLN A 152 -12.65 -5.36 -16.78
C GLN A 152 -13.26 -5.92 -15.50
N VAL A 153 -12.51 -5.90 -14.39
CA VAL A 153 -12.99 -6.44 -13.10
C VAL A 153 -14.16 -5.64 -12.54
N LEU A 154 -14.11 -4.31 -12.66
CA LEU A 154 -15.11 -3.42 -12.08
C LEU A 154 -16.31 -3.15 -13.00
N LYS A 155 -16.22 -3.48 -14.29
CA LYS A 155 -17.27 -3.25 -15.29
C LYS A 155 -18.65 -3.76 -14.85
N GLN A 156 -18.72 -4.96 -14.28
CA GLN A 156 -19.98 -5.58 -13.84
C GLN A 156 -20.64 -4.87 -12.64
N HIS A 157 -19.89 -4.03 -11.92
CA HIS A 157 -20.38 -3.26 -10.79
C HIS A 157 -20.66 -1.80 -11.17
N ALA A 158 -20.41 -1.39 -12.42
CA ALA A 158 -20.57 -0.01 -12.86
C ALA A 158 -21.99 0.50 -12.62
N GLY A 159 -22.12 1.69 -12.04
CA GLY A 159 -23.41 2.29 -11.67
C GLY A 159 -24.11 1.66 -10.45
N SER A 160 -23.55 0.61 -9.86
CA SER A 160 -24.09 -0.01 -8.65
C SER A 160 -23.58 0.69 -7.38
N PRO A 161 -24.40 0.83 -6.33
CA PRO A 161 -23.93 1.29 -5.02
C PRO A 161 -22.87 0.34 -4.40
N SER A 162 -22.75 -0.90 -4.90
CA SER A 162 -21.72 -1.84 -4.46
C SER A 162 -20.35 -1.57 -5.09
N PHE A 163 -20.21 -0.63 -6.03
CA PHE A 163 -18.96 -0.37 -6.76
C PHE A 163 -17.76 -0.13 -5.83
N PRO A 164 -17.82 0.76 -4.80
CA PRO A 164 -16.67 0.99 -3.93
C PRO A 164 -16.28 -0.25 -3.13
N LYS A 165 -17.28 -1.05 -2.70
CA LYS A 165 -17.04 -2.32 -1.98
C LYS A 165 -16.35 -3.34 -2.90
N ALA A 166 -16.80 -3.47 -4.14
CA ALA A 166 -16.18 -4.35 -5.13
C ALA A 166 -14.75 -3.93 -5.45
N ALA A 167 -14.49 -2.63 -5.58
CA ALA A 167 -13.16 -2.11 -5.86
C ALA A 167 -12.16 -2.38 -4.72
N ARG A 168 -12.60 -2.22 -3.46
CA ARG A 168 -11.79 -2.64 -2.29
C ARG A 168 -11.52 -4.13 -2.26
N GLN A 169 -12.55 -4.94 -2.54
CA GLN A 169 -12.38 -6.40 -2.61
C GLN A 169 -11.39 -6.77 -3.70
N PHE A 170 -11.43 -6.11 -4.85
CA PHE A 170 -10.44 -6.32 -5.91
C PHE A 170 -9.01 -6.03 -5.42
N LEU A 171 -8.75 -4.90 -4.73
CA LEU A 171 -7.42 -4.61 -4.18
C LEU A 171 -6.94 -5.67 -3.18
N LEU A 172 -7.84 -6.19 -2.34
CA LEU A 172 -7.50 -7.28 -1.41
C LEU A 172 -7.13 -8.57 -2.16
N LYS A 173 -7.93 -8.97 -3.15
CA LYS A 173 -7.65 -10.15 -3.98
C LYS A 173 -6.35 -9.99 -4.76
N TRP A 174 -6.15 -8.82 -5.38
CA TRP A 174 -4.92 -8.44 -6.06
C TRP A 174 -3.72 -8.61 -5.13
N SER A 175 -3.76 -7.96 -3.96
CA SER A 175 -2.66 -7.98 -3.00
C SER A 175 -2.35 -9.38 -2.48
N PHE A 176 -3.39 -10.16 -2.20
CA PHE A 176 -3.23 -11.53 -1.73
C PHE A 176 -2.57 -12.41 -2.79
N TYR A 177 -3.14 -12.47 -4.00
CA TYR A 177 -2.69 -13.36 -5.07
C TYR A 177 -1.23 -13.11 -5.45
N SER A 178 -0.89 -11.86 -5.70
CA SER A 178 0.46 -11.43 -6.08
C SER A 178 1.48 -11.61 -4.95
N SER A 179 1.09 -11.51 -3.68
CA SER A 179 1.98 -11.87 -2.56
C SER A 179 2.34 -13.36 -2.57
N MET A 180 1.44 -14.23 -3.04
CA MET A 180 1.74 -15.65 -3.20
C MET A 180 2.74 -15.91 -4.31
N VAL A 181 2.65 -15.19 -5.42
CA VAL A 181 3.64 -15.22 -6.51
C VAL A 181 5.01 -14.78 -6.00
N ILE A 182 5.07 -13.66 -5.26
CA ILE A 182 6.32 -13.16 -4.65
C ILE A 182 6.88 -14.18 -3.65
N ARG A 183 6.05 -14.82 -2.83
CA ARG A 183 6.47 -15.86 -1.89
C ARG A 183 7.11 -17.05 -2.61
N ASP A 184 6.52 -17.53 -3.70
CA ASP A 184 7.08 -18.64 -4.48
C ASP A 184 8.45 -18.26 -5.10
N LEU A 185 8.58 -17.04 -5.65
CA LEU A 185 9.86 -16.50 -6.13
C LEU A 185 10.92 -16.42 -5.02
N THR A 186 10.54 -16.02 -3.81
CA THR A 186 11.43 -16.01 -2.63
C THR A 186 11.91 -17.42 -2.29
N LEU A 187 10.99 -18.39 -2.20
CA LEU A 187 11.31 -19.77 -1.83
C LEU A 187 12.23 -20.45 -2.85
N ARG A 188 12.17 -20.03 -4.11
CA ARG A 188 13.07 -20.51 -5.18
C ARG A 188 14.39 -19.75 -5.25
N SER A 189 14.59 -18.72 -4.42
CA SER A 189 15.75 -17.82 -4.49
C SER A 189 15.95 -17.26 -5.91
N ALA A 190 14.87 -16.80 -6.54
CA ALA A 190 14.91 -16.28 -7.91
C ALA A 190 15.94 -15.15 -8.05
N ALA A 191 16.81 -15.23 -9.07
CA ALA A 191 17.86 -14.24 -9.27
C ALA A 191 17.29 -12.84 -9.57
N SER A 192 16.12 -12.80 -10.21
CA SER A 192 15.38 -11.57 -10.50
C SER A 192 14.39 -11.13 -9.40
N PHE A 193 14.45 -11.72 -8.19
CA PHE A 193 13.53 -11.41 -7.10
C PHE A 193 13.41 -9.90 -6.82
N GLY A 194 14.54 -9.17 -6.77
CA GLY A 194 14.54 -7.73 -6.51
C GLY A 194 13.73 -6.94 -7.56
N SER A 195 13.82 -7.34 -8.83
CA SER A 195 13.06 -6.74 -9.94
C SER A 195 11.57 -7.02 -9.80
N PHE A 196 11.18 -8.27 -9.50
CA PHE A 196 9.79 -8.62 -9.23
C PHE A 196 9.21 -7.90 -8.02
N HIS A 197 10.00 -7.78 -6.94
CA HIS A 197 9.58 -7.06 -5.75
C HIS A 197 9.36 -5.56 -6.02
N LEU A 198 10.24 -4.93 -6.81
CA LEU A 198 10.05 -3.54 -7.22
C LEU A 198 8.80 -3.36 -8.10
N ILE A 199 8.58 -4.23 -9.09
CA ILE A 199 7.38 -4.20 -9.93
C ILE A 199 6.12 -4.43 -9.08
N ARG A 200 6.17 -5.34 -8.11
CA ARG A 200 5.08 -5.60 -7.15
C ARG A 200 4.70 -4.33 -6.38
N LEU A 201 5.68 -3.65 -5.77
CA LEU A 201 5.47 -2.40 -5.04
C LEU A 201 4.85 -1.32 -5.94
N LEU A 202 5.37 -1.16 -7.15
CA LEU A 202 4.80 -0.24 -8.13
C LEU A 202 3.34 -0.58 -8.44
N TYR A 203 3.04 -1.84 -8.71
CA TYR A 203 1.69 -2.23 -9.13
C TYR A 203 0.68 -2.13 -8.00
N ASP A 204 1.06 -2.40 -6.76
CA ASP A 204 0.16 -2.13 -5.62
C ASP A 204 -0.22 -0.67 -5.54
N GLU A 205 0.76 0.22 -5.56
CA GLU A 205 0.51 1.66 -5.50
C GLU A 205 -0.25 2.16 -6.72
N TYR A 206 0.03 1.62 -7.91
CA TYR A 206 -0.66 2.03 -9.14
C TYR A 206 -2.08 1.46 -9.24
N MET A 207 -2.31 0.20 -8.86
CA MET A 207 -3.66 -0.39 -8.77
C MET A 207 -4.50 0.38 -7.76
N PHE A 208 -3.91 0.72 -6.62
CA PHE A 208 -4.56 1.56 -5.64
C PHE A 208 -4.92 2.93 -6.24
N TYR A 209 -3.98 3.60 -6.92
CA TYR A 209 -4.22 4.87 -7.62
C TYR A 209 -5.36 4.76 -8.63
N LEU A 210 -5.38 3.73 -9.48
CA LEU A 210 -6.43 3.52 -10.47
C LEU A 210 -7.79 3.31 -9.80
N VAL A 211 -7.85 2.41 -8.81
CA VAL A 211 -9.10 2.11 -8.08
C VAL A 211 -9.64 3.34 -7.36
N GLU A 212 -8.77 4.14 -6.72
CA GLU A 212 -9.12 5.42 -6.10
C GLU A 212 -9.84 6.34 -7.09
N HIS A 213 -9.29 6.52 -8.30
CA HIS A 213 -9.90 7.34 -9.35
C HIS A 213 -11.22 6.76 -9.85
N ARG A 214 -11.30 5.45 -10.07
CA ARG A 214 -12.55 4.80 -10.51
C ARG A 214 -13.66 4.93 -9.47
N VAL A 215 -13.32 4.84 -8.18
CA VAL A 215 -14.30 5.05 -7.11
C VAL A 215 -14.75 6.50 -7.08
N ALA A 216 -13.83 7.46 -7.17
CA ALA A 216 -14.15 8.89 -7.23
C ALA A 216 -15.10 9.23 -8.37
N GLU A 217 -14.81 8.73 -9.58
CA GLU A 217 -15.70 8.87 -10.75
C GLU A 217 -17.08 8.25 -10.51
N ALA A 218 -17.13 7.04 -9.95
CA ALA A 218 -18.39 6.33 -9.70
C ALA A 218 -19.27 6.99 -8.63
N THR A 219 -18.67 7.68 -7.65
CA THR A 219 -19.39 8.37 -6.57
C THR A 219 -19.61 9.85 -6.84
N GLY A 220 -19.00 10.43 -7.87
CA GLY A 220 -19.04 11.87 -8.14
C GLY A 220 -18.24 12.70 -7.11
N GLU A 221 -17.24 12.09 -6.49
CA GLU A 221 -16.37 12.71 -5.47
C GLU A 221 -14.97 12.95 -6.05
N THR A 222 -14.12 13.69 -5.34
CA THR A 222 -12.70 13.78 -5.72
C THR A 222 -11.91 12.58 -5.19
N PRO A 223 -10.81 12.18 -5.84
CA PRO A 223 -9.89 11.16 -5.30
C PRO A 223 -9.46 11.41 -3.85
N ILE A 224 -9.15 12.67 -3.49
CA ILE A 224 -8.83 13.04 -2.11
C ILE A 224 -10.01 12.80 -1.15
N ALA A 225 -11.23 13.13 -1.54
CA ALA A 225 -12.43 12.94 -0.71
C ALA A 225 -12.66 11.45 -0.41
N VAL A 226 -12.56 10.61 -1.44
CA VAL A 226 -12.65 9.14 -1.33
C VAL A 226 -11.62 8.59 -0.34
N MET A 227 -10.39 9.13 -0.36
CA MET A 227 -9.33 8.71 0.55
C MET A 227 -9.48 9.20 1.99
N GLY A 228 -10.05 10.40 2.18
CA GLY A 228 -10.37 10.92 3.51
C GLY A 228 -11.32 9.99 4.27
N GLU A 229 -12.36 9.50 3.60
CA GLU A 229 -13.32 8.56 4.19
C GLU A 229 -12.69 7.20 4.56
N PHE A 230 -11.69 6.74 3.79
CA PHE A 230 -10.98 5.49 4.10
C PHE A 230 -10.09 5.59 5.34
N ASN A 231 -9.43 6.73 5.55
CA ASN A 231 -8.66 6.97 6.77
C ASN A 231 -9.56 7.10 8.01
N ASP A 232 -10.74 7.70 7.85
CA ASP A 232 -11.73 7.81 8.93
C ASP A 232 -12.29 6.41 9.31
N LEU A 233 -12.51 5.52 8.33
CA LEU A 233 -12.92 4.13 8.59
C LEU A 233 -11.81 3.28 9.25
N ALA A 234 -10.56 3.43 8.82
CA ALA A 234 -9.43 2.73 9.41
C ALA A 234 -9.19 3.19 10.86
N SER A 235 -9.30 4.49 11.13
CA SER A 235 -9.21 5.04 12.48
C SER A 235 -10.40 4.65 13.36
N LEU A 236 -11.63 4.57 12.82
CA LEU A 236 -12.78 4.01 13.55
C LEU A 236 -12.57 2.53 13.91
N SER A 237 -12.07 1.73 12.97
CA SER A 237 -11.81 0.30 13.21
C SER A 237 -10.73 0.08 14.28
N LEU A 238 -9.71 0.94 14.34
CA LEU A 238 -8.70 0.93 15.40
C LEU A 238 -9.27 1.36 16.76
N THR A 239 -10.14 2.38 16.80
CA THR A 239 -10.80 2.79 18.06
C THR A 239 -11.86 1.81 18.58
N LEU A 240 -12.39 0.94 17.73
CA LEU A 240 -13.30 -0.14 18.15
C LEU A 240 -12.54 -1.30 18.79
N LEU A 241 -11.35 -1.64 18.27
CA LEU A 241 -10.46 -2.65 18.87
C LEU A 241 -9.96 -2.19 20.25
N ASP A 242 -9.60 -0.91 20.41
CA ASP A 242 -9.19 -0.32 21.70
C ASP A 242 -10.32 -0.31 22.77
N LYS A 243 -11.59 -0.40 22.35
CA LYS A 243 -12.74 -0.39 23.27
C LYS A 243 -13.10 -1.78 23.80
N ASP A 244 -12.75 -2.85 23.09
CA ASP A 244 -13.00 -4.22 23.53
C ASP A 244 -11.95 -4.67 24.58
N ASP A 245 -10.73 -4.15 24.53
CA ASP A 245 -9.68 -4.41 25.53
C ASP A 245 -9.93 -3.73 26.89
N LEU A 246 -10.84 -2.75 26.96
CA LEU A 246 -11.15 -2.01 28.18
C LEU A 246 -12.39 -2.52 28.92
N ARG A 247 -13.02 -3.62 28.46
CA ARG A 247 -14.26 -4.15 29.05
C ARG A 247 -14.11 -5.37 29.96
N GLU A 248 -12.93 -5.98 30.10
CA GLU A 248 -12.78 -7.20 30.91
C GLU A 248 -12.19 -7.07 32.33
N ASP A 249 -11.78 -5.89 32.80
CA ASP A 249 -11.18 -5.78 34.15
C ASP A 249 -11.97 -4.90 35.15
N ARG A 250 -13.26 -5.21 35.35
CA ARG A 250 -13.99 -4.75 36.55
C ARG A 250 -14.87 -5.85 37.12
N GLY A 251 -14.26 -6.68 37.96
CA GLY A 251 -15.03 -7.42 38.96
C GLY A 251 -14.30 -8.62 39.52
N ARG A 252 -13.57 -8.41 40.63
CA ARG A 252 -13.64 -9.21 41.87
C ARG A 252 -12.48 -8.83 42.80
N GLU A 253 -12.75 -7.95 43.76
CA GLU A 253 -12.04 -7.95 45.04
C GLU A 253 -12.85 -8.76 46.05
N ALA A 254 -12.25 -9.81 46.62
CA ALA A 254 -12.62 -10.39 47.91
C ALA A 254 -11.46 -11.22 48.49
N ASN A 255 -10.60 -10.53 49.23
CA ASN A 255 -9.92 -10.87 50.48
C ASN A 255 -9.76 -12.36 50.92
N SER A 256 -8.52 -12.82 51.15
CA SER A 256 -8.10 -13.57 52.37
C SER A 256 -6.60 -13.89 52.40
N ASP A 257 -5.91 -13.32 53.40
CA ASP A 257 -4.79 -13.82 54.22
C ASP A 257 -3.72 -14.83 53.71
N ALA A 258 -2.49 -14.33 53.75
CA ALA A 258 -1.32 -14.87 54.46
C ALA A 258 -0.59 -16.18 54.03
N ARG A 259 0.74 -15.98 53.84
CA ARG A 259 1.91 -16.88 54.01
C ARG A 259 2.50 -17.59 52.78
N SER A 260 3.75 -17.20 52.51
CA SER A 260 4.95 -18.07 52.49
C SER A 260 5.50 -18.58 51.14
N LEU A 261 6.76 -18.17 50.90
CA LEU A 261 7.88 -18.86 50.22
C LEU A 261 8.04 -18.77 48.69
N GLY A 262 9.21 -18.24 48.28
CA GLY A 262 10.04 -18.84 47.23
C GLY A 262 10.34 -17.97 46.02
N GLU A 263 11.44 -17.20 46.06
CA GLU A 263 12.05 -16.62 44.86
C GLU A 263 12.61 -17.72 43.92
N PRO A 264 12.44 -17.64 42.58
CA PRO A 264 13.05 -18.59 41.66
C PRO A 264 14.50 -18.23 41.30
N LEU A 265 15.36 -19.25 41.31
CA LEU A 265 16.78 -19.24 40.95
C LEU A 265 17.00 -18.92 39.45
N VAL A 266 17.82 -17.91 39.18
CA VAL A 266 18.32 -17.56 37.83
C VAL A 266 19.41 -18.55 37.40
N LYS A 267 19.23 -19.22 36.24
CA LYS A 267 20.29 -20.00 35.58
C LYS A 267 21.41 -19.06 35.11
N ARG A 268 22.64 -19.36 35.53
CA ARG A 268 23.87 -18.63 35.21
C ARG A 268 24.86 -19.63 34.60
N GLU A 269 25.28 -19.42 33.36
CA GLU A 269 26.56 -19.91 32.81
C GLU A 269 27.10 -18.78 31.90
N ARG A 270 27.99 -17.94 32.43
CA ARG A 270 29.47 -18.01 32.45
C ARG A 270 30.11 -17.60 31.12
N SER A 271 30.40 -16.30 31.06
CA SER A 271 31.46 -15.69 30.26
C SER A 271 32.80 -15.84 31.00
N ASP A 272 33.89 -16.13 30.29
CA ASP A 272 35.26 -15.85 30.73
C ASP A 272 35.97 -15.02 29.64
N PRO A 273 36.64 -13.90 29.98
CA PRO A 273 37.46 -13.12 29.04
C PRO A 273 38.99 -13.24 29.29
N ASN A 274 39.75 -13.16 28.19
CA ASN A 274 41.11 -12.64 27.97
C ASN A 274 42.33 -13.19 28.75
N HIS A 275 43.45 -13.53 28.06
CA HIS A 275 44.48 -12.59 27.56
C HIS A 275 45.66 -13.30 26.81
N SER A 276 46.05 -12.72 25.66
CA SER A 276 47.37 -12.54 24.97
C SER A 276 48.59 -13.46 25.21
N LEU A 277 49.34 -13.78 24.12
CA LEU A 277 50.70 -13.27 23.82
C LEU A 277 51.31 -13.77 22.48
N GLN A 278 52.19 -12.94 21.92
CA GLN A 278 53.00 -13.07 20.69
C GLN A 278 53.96 -14.28 20.65
N GLY A 279 54.38 -14.67 19.44
CA GLY A 279 55.77 -15.09 19.20
C GLY A 279 56.00 -16.18 18.14
N ILE A 280 56.71 -15.77 17.08
CA ILE A 280 57.45 -16.54 16.05
C ILE A 280 56.61 -17.13 14.90
#